data_AF-A0AAJ6N8N4-F1
#
_entry.id   AF-A0AAJ6N8N4-F1
#
_cell.length_a   1.000
_cell.length_b   1.000
_cell.length_c   1.000
_cell.angle_alpha   90.00
_cell.angle_beta   90.00
_cell.angle_gamma   90.00
#
_symmetry.space_group_name_H-M   'P 1'
#
loop_
_entity.id
_entity.type
_entity.pdbx_description
1 polymer ?
#
loop_
_entity_poly.entity_id
_entity_poly.type
_entity_poly.pdbx_seq_one_letter_code
_entity_poly.pdbx_strand_id
1 'polypeptide(L)' 'MSMKKPSGDKNIRRIVHNCLKVPNISLKKGKKHHFITNGVVKVPIPSTPSDSNSYKQFKRDIVKIFKLKKY' A
#
# COMPACT_ATOMS: atom_id res chain seq x y z
N MET A 1 -3.52 -27.85 -16.86
CA MET A 1 -4.18 -26.53 -16.72
C MET A 1 -3.14 -25.49 -16.33
N SER A 2 -2.65 -24.71 -17.28
CA SER A 2 -1.67 -23.65 -17.01
C SER A 2 -2.36 -22.53 -16.23
N MET A 3 -2.09 -22.43 -14.92
CA MET A 3 -2.52 -21.28 -14.13
C MET A 3 -1.94 -20.02 -14.78
N LYS A 4 -2.81 -19.23 -15.43
CA LYS A 4 -2.49 -17.88 -15.88
C LYS A 4 -1.92 -17.14 -14.67
N LYS A 5 -0.60 -16.92 -14.64
CA LYS A 5 0.02 -15.96 -13.71
C LYS A 5 -0.73 -14.64 -13.91
N PRO A 6 -1.36 -14.06 -12.88
CA PRO A 6 -1.99 -12.77 -13.04
C PRO A 6 -0.87 -11.77 -13.37
N SER A 7 -0.74 -11.42 -14.65
CA SER A 7 0.04 -10.27 -15.07
C SER A 7 -0.60 -9.02 -14.50
N GLY A 8 0.22 -8.12 -13.98
CA GLY A 8 -0.18 -6.77 -13.62
C GLY A 8 0.30 -6.40 -12.23
N ASP A 9 1.31 -5.54 -12.17
CA ASP A 9 1.76 -4.64 -11.10
C ASP A 9 0.80 -4.37 -9.91
N LYS A 10 0.39 -5.41 -9.18
CA LYS A 10 -0.27 -5.33 -7.87
C LYS A 10 0.78 -5.34 -6.75
N ASN A 11 1.89 -4.65 -6.97
CA ASN A 11 3.00 -4.62 -6.05
C ASN A 11 2.72 -3.62 -4.92
N ILE A 12 1.79 -3.96 -4.02
CA ILE A 12 1.59 -3.26 -2.74
C ILE A 12 2.94 -3.09 -2.05
N ARG A 13 3.81 -4.12 -2.10
CA ARG A 13 5.18 -4.06 -1.58
C ARG A 13 5.99 -2.88 -2.16
N ARG A 14 5.91 -2.62 -3.46
CA ARG A 14 6.61 -1.49 -4.11
C ARG A 14 6.06 -0.14 -3.65
N ILE A 15 4.73 -0.02 -3.53
CA ILE A 15 4.08 1.18 -2.99
C ILE A 15 4.55 1.43 -1.55
N VAL A 16 4.52 0.39 -0.71
CA VAL A 16 4.97 0.46 0.69
C VAL A 16 6.44 0.89 0.77
N HIS A 17 7.33 0.27 -0.02
CA HIS A 17 8.75 0.64 -0.05
C HIS A 17 8.97 2.10 -0.48
N ASN A 18 8.22 2.59 -1.47
CA ASN A 18 8.32 3.98 -1.89
C ASN A 18 7.80 4.95 -0.81
N CYS A 19 6.75 4.58 -0.08
CA CYS A 19 6.27 5.38 1.05
C CYS A 19 7.32 5.49 2.14
N LEU A 20 8.05 4.40 2.44
CA LEU A 20 9.11 4.39 3.44
C LEU A 20 10.34 5.23 3.07
N LYS A 21 10.47 5.70 1.81
CA LYS A 21 11.50 6.66 1.41
C LYS A 21 11.18 8.09 1.83
N VAL A 22 9.92 8.37 2.20
CA VAL A 22 9.51 9.71 2.60
C VAL A 22 9.76 9.91 4.09
N PRO A 23 10.39 11.03 4.48
CA PRO A 23 10.62 11.33 5.88
C PRO A 23 9.31 11.36 6.66
N ASN A 24 9.37 10.92 7.91
CA ASN A 24 8.22 10.81 8.81
C ASN A 24 7.17 9.76 8.41
N ILE A 25 7.42 8.89 7.42
CA ILE A 25 6.58 7.72 7.16
C ILE A 25 7.21 6.47 7.77
N SER A 26 6.41 5.68 8.47
CA SER A 26 6.85 4.43 9.09
C SER A 26 5.82 3.32 8.93
N LEU A 27 6.31 2.07 8.89
CA LEU A 27 5.51 0.86 8.85
C LEU A 27 5.31 0.34 10.28
N LYS A 28 4.07 0.12 10.68
CA LYS A 28 3.73 -0.47 11.98
C LYS A 28 2.86 -1.71 11.81
N LYS A 29 3.04 -2.65 12.74
CA LYS A 29 2.24 -3.88 12.81
C LYS A 29 0.95 -3.61 13.59
N GLY A 30 -0.20 -3.87 12.98
CA GLY A 30 -1.50 -3.90 13.67
C GLY A 30 -1.90 -5.33 14.05
N LYS A 31 -3.00 -5.46 14.80
CA LYS A 31 -3.55 -6.76 15.23
C LYS A 31 -3.96 -7.68 14.07
N LYS A 32 -4.54 -7.13 13.00
CA LYS A 32 -4.99 -7.88 11.81
C LYS A 32 -4.15 -7.60 10.56
N HIS A 33 -3.78 -6.34 10.35
CA HIS A 33 -3.03 -5.89 9.18
C HIS A 33 -1.89 -4.96 9.59
N HIS A 34 -0.78 -4.99 8.85
CA HIS A 34 0.23 -3.94 8.93
C HIS A 34 -0.35 -2.63 8.38
N PHE A 35 0.17 -1.49 8.80
CA PHE A 35 -0.28 -0.18 8.34
C PHE A 35 0.90 0.78 8.20
N ILE A 36 0.77 1.70 7.24
CA ILE A 36 1.69 2.82 7.06
C ILE A 36 1.16 4.00 7.86
N THR A 37 2.02 4.74 8.54
CA THR A 37 1.63 5.91 9.29
C THR A 37 2.68 7.00 9.22
N ASN A 38 2.24 8.26 9.32
CA ASN A 38 3.13 9.39 9.57
C ASN A 38 3.06 9.93 11.02
N GLY A 39 2.53 9.12 11.94
CA GLY A 39 2.26 9.53 13.32
C GLY A 39 0.88 10.17 13.52
N VAL A 40 0.33 10.83 12.50
CA VAL A 40 -0.99 11.49 12.56
C VAL A 40 -2.09 10.59 11.97
N VAL A 41 -1.80 9.99 10.82
CA VAL A 41 -2.76 9.21 10.02
C VAL A 41 -2.23 7.80 9.80
N LYS A 42 -3.14 6.83 9.69
CA LYS A 42 -2.83 5.40 9.56
C LYS A 42 -3.54 4.85 8.33
N VAL A 43 -2.80 4.19 7.45
CA VAL A 43 -3.31 3.56 6.23
C VAL A 43 -3.05 2.05 6.32
N PRO A 44 -4.10 1.21 6.47
CA PRO A 44 -3.93 -0.23 6.54
C PRO A 44 -3.43 -0.78 5.20
N ILE A 45 -2.49 -1.71 5.26
CA ILE A 45 -2.00 -2.47 4.11
C ILE A 45 -2.94 -3.65 3.91
N PRO A 46 -3.65 -3.75 2.77
CA PRO A 46 -4.53 -4.87 2.54
C PRO A 46 -3.70 -6.17 2.38
N SER A 47 -4.09 -7.21 3.13
CA SER A 47 -3.38 -8.51 3.10
C SER A 47 -3.59 -9.27 1.79
N THR A 48 -4.65 -8.97 1.04
CA THR A 48 -5.04 -9.74 -0.14
C THR A 48 -4.89 -8.88 -1.40
N PRO A 49 -3.81 -9.02 -2.18
CA PRO A 49 -3.62 -8.30 -3.44
C PRO A 49 -4.57 -8.79 -4.55
N SER A 50 -5.38 -9.83 -4.34
CA SER A 50 -6.31 -10.34 -5.36
C SER A 50 -7.40 -9.33 -5.71
N ASP A 51 -7.82 -8.50 -4.75
CA ASP A 51 -8.89 -7.51 -4.97
C ASP A 51 -8.34 -6.23 -5.62
N SER A 52 -8.62 -6.07 -6.91
CA SER A 52 -8.17 -4.90 -7.68
C SER A 52 -8.71 -3.57 -7.15
N ASN A 53 -9.86 -3.59 -6.45
CA ASN A 53 -10.42 -2.41 -5.80
C ASN A 53 -9.61 -2.02 -4.56
N SER A 54 -9.24 -2.99 -3.72
CA SER A 54 -8.39 -2.77 -2.54
C SER A 54 -7.05 -2.16 -2.91
N TYR A 55 -6.43 -2.60 -4.01
CA TYR A 55 -5.20 -1.98 -4.52
C TYR A 55 -5.41 -0.52 -4.96
N LYS A 56 -6.47 -0.25 -5.74
CA LYS A 56 -6.79 1.12 -6.20
C LYS A 56 -7.09 2.04 -5.03
N GLN A 57 -7.84 1.55 -4.04
CA GLN A 57 -8.18 2.28 -2.83
C GLN A 57 -6.91 2.61 -2.03
N PHE A 58 -6.08 1.60 -1.75
CA PHE A 58 -4.80 1.80 -1.05
C PHE A 58 -3.90 2.82 -1.78
N LYS A 59 -3.76 2.72 -3.11
CA LYS A 59 -2.98 3.69 -3.89
C LYS A 59 -3.54 5.11 -3.76
N ARG A 60 -4.86 5.30 -3.84
CA ARG A 60 -5.51 6.61 -3.68
C ARG A 60 -5.30 7.18 -2.29
N ASP A 61 -5.52 6.38 -1.26
CA ASP A 61 -5.32 6.77 0.14
C ASP A 61 -3.88 7.21 0.38
N ILE A 62 -2.91 6.41 -0.07
CA ILE A 62 -1.48 6.73 0.04
C ILE A 62 -1.14 8.08 -0.61
N VAL A 63 -1.59 8.32 -1.85
CA VAL A 63 -1.31 9.57 -2.56
C VAL A 63 -2.00 10.77 -1.89
N LYS A 64 -3.25 10.62 -1.46
CA LYS A 64 -4.03 11.69 -0.83
C LYS A 64 -3.46 12.07 0.53
N ILE A 65 -3.14 11.07 1.33
CA ILE A 65 -2.76 11.22 2.74
C ILE A 65 -1.30 11.68 2.86
N PHE A 66 -0.40 11.06 2.10
CA PHE A 66 1.03 11.37 2.17
C PHE A 66 1.48 12.40 1.14
N LYS A 67 0.54 12.97 0.36
CA LYS A 67 0.78 13.96 -0.70
C LYS A 67 1.97 13.58 -1.60
N LEU A 68 2.15 12.28 -1.84
CA LEU A 68 3.24 11.80 -2.68
C LEU A 68 3.04 12.38 -4.08
N LYS A 69 4.01 13.16 -4.58
CA LYS A 69 4.05 13.53 -6.00
C LYS A 69 4.02 12.21 -6.78
N LYS A 70 3.02 12.09 -7.67
CA LYS A 70 2.66 10.89 -8.45
C LYS A 70 3.85 9.96 -8.73
N TYR A 71 3.63 8.66 -8.46
CA TYR A 71 4.40 7.55 -9.04
C TYR A 71 4.47 7.64 -10.56
#